data_AF-A0A7V2WR50-F1
#
_entry.id   AF-A0A7V2WR50-F1
#
_cell.length_a   1.000
_cell.length_b   1.000
_cell.length_c   1.000
_cell.angle_alpha   90.00
_cell.angle_beta   90.00
_cell.angle_gamma   90.00
#
_symmetry.space_group_name_H-M   'P 1'
#
loop_
_entity.id
_entity.type
_entity.pdbx_description
1 polymer ?
#
loop_
_entity_poly.entity_id
_entity_poly.type
_entity_poly.pdbx_seq_one_letter_code
_entity_poly.pdbx_strand_id
1 'polypeptide(L)'
;MVCRNQKRLWLFEFVVKGLRMKIPYLCLFRKFAAASLLDSEAKHTDLSTFTKKLFAFAAFFHTMAFFLCTILTVMLTQLQFDKFAAEGFNRIPMYRCVSADLDTPLSAWLKLANGKNTFLLESVVGGSRWGRYSIIGLSADINYVARGNQITKYVLGEVQEAYSCENVLDELRNIKAEYHVPKIEQLPAFNGGLVGYLGYEIIEHIENKLKGKAPPDELHIPDVNLMLAEEIAVFDNLAGKVWIIIHANPEDDMAYAKGMKRLDELTHRLRSGSTGYAEMINQNVIQDSQVKMSFTQEEFEQAVDKCKDLIKAGDIMQVVLSQRMSTEFNARPLDVYRALRASNPSPYMYFMDFADYQVVGSSPEVLVRKEDDTITLRPIAGTRVRGKTPEEDAALAKELLNDPKELAEHLMLIDLGRNDIGRVAQIGTVDLVDEMVIEKYSHVMHIVSEVQGK
;
A
#
# COMPACT_ATOMS: atom_id res chain seq x y z
N MET A 1 48.97 -35.27 -32.69
CA MET A 1 49.61 -34.89 -33.96
C MET A 1 48.62 -34.06 -34.76
N VAL A 2 48.88 -32.74 -34.86
CA VAL A 2 48.39 -31.72 -35.84
C VAL A 2 46.92 -31.83 -36.33
N CYS A 3 45.96 -31.04 -35.82
CA CYS A 3 45.57 -29.64 -36.17
C CYS A 3 44.69 -29.48 -37.44
N ARG A 4 43.39 -29.10 -37.29
CA ARG A 4 42.79 -27.86 -37.84
C ARG A 4 41.26 -27.73 -37.62
N ASN A 5 40.91 -26.60 -36.99
CA ASN A 5 39.69 -25.78 -37.03
C ASN A 5 38.54 -26.10 -38.00
N GLN A 6 37.30 -26.10 -37.48
CA GLN A 6 36.28 -25.08 -37.81
C GLN A 6 35.07 -25.15 -36.83
N LYS A 7 34.82 -24.06 -36.10
CA LYS A 7 33.62 -23.83 -35.29
C LYS A 7 32.47 -23.38 -36.20
N ARG A 8 31.34 -24.10 -36.18
CA ARG A 8 30.02 -23.60 -36.63
C ARG A 8 29.27 -23.13 -35.40
N LEU A 9 28.81 -21.88 -35.39
CA LEU A 9 27.81 -21.38 -34.42
C LEU A 9 26.61 -20.85 -35.20
N TRP A 10 25.43 -21.32 -34.82
CA TRP A 10 24.13 -20.98 -35.36
C TRP A 10 23.75 -19.52 -35.02
N LEU A 11 23.30 -18.75 -36.00
CA LEU A 11 22.59 -17.47 -35.78
C LEU A 11 21.09 -17.74 -35.84
N PHE A 12 20.37 -17.43 -34.75
CA PHE A 12 18.92 -17.29 -34.73
C PHE A 12 18.55 -15.87 -35.18
N GLU A 13 17.74 -15.76 -36.23
CA GLU A 13 17.08 -14.51 -36.65
C GLU A 13 15.72 -14.36 -35.95
N PHE A 14 15.51 -13.24 -35.26
CA PHE A 14 14.17 -12.77 -34.88
C PHE A 14 13.71 -11.71 -35.90
N VAL A 15 12.62 -12.01 -36.60
CA VAL A 15 11.94 -11.08 -37.50
C VAL A 15 10.88 -10.31 -36.71
N VAL A 16 11.06 -9.00 -36.53
CA VAL A 16 9.99 -8.08 -36.11
C VAL A 16 9.83 -7.01 -37.18
N LYS A 17 8.55 -6.79 -37.54
CA LYS A 17 8.03 -5.95 -38.62
C LYS A 17 8.78 -4.63 -38.86
N GLY A 18 9.30 -4.45 -40.08
CA GLY A 18 9.12 -3.19 -40.79
C GLY A 18 10.18 -2.08 -40.69
N LEU A 19 11.39 -2.30 -40.14
CA LEU A 19 12.51 -1.35 -40.29
C LEU A 19 13.82 -2.07 -40.65
N ARG A 20 14.33 -1.84 -41.87
CA ARG A 20 15.69 -2.24 -42.26
C ARG A 20 16.69 -1.23 -41.70
N MET A 21 17.25 -1.50 -40.53
CA MET A 21 18.49 -0.84 -40.07
C MET A 21 19.69 -1.74 -40.36
N LYS A 22 20.54 -1.35 -41.31
CA LYS A 22 21.90 -1.90 -41.45
C LYS A 22 22.72 -1.33 -40.29
N ILE A 23 23.24 -2.19 -39.41
CA ILE A 23 24.19 -1.82 -38.35
C ILE A 23 25.62 -2.13 -38.84
N PRO A 24 26.46 -1.15 -39.25
CA PRO A 24 27.83 -1.41 -39.65
C PRO A 24 28.82 -1.07 -38.53
N TYR A 25 28.68 -1.62 -37.32
CA TYR A 25 29.54 -1.20 -36.20
C TYR A 25 30.28 -2.31 -35.43
N LEU A 26 30.03 -3.59 -35.72
CA LEU A 26 30.88 -4.68 -35.19
C LEU A 26 32.23 -4.81 -35.93
N CYS A 27 32.37 -4.23 -37.13
CA CYS A 27 33.64 -4.23 -37.87
C CYS A 27 34.62 -3.12 -37.43
N LEU A 28 34.15 -2.06 -36.76
CA LEU A 28 35.00 -0.95 -36.34
C LEU A 28 35.88 -1.31 -35.13
N PHE A 29 35.41 -2.17 -34.24
CA PHE A 29 36.19 -2.62 -33.08
C PHE A 29 37.38 -3.50 -33.48
N ARG A 30 37.21 -4.34 -34.51
CA ARG A 30 38.32 -5.15 -35.07
C ARG A 30 39.32 -4.33 -35.87
N LYS A 31 38.90 -3.25 -36.54
CA LYS A 31 39.82 -2.38 -37.28
C LYS A 31 40.61 -1.43 -36.38
N PHE A 32 40.06 -1.00 -35.24
CA PHE A 32 40.77 -0.14 -34.30
C PHE A 32 41.85 -0.89 -33.50
N ALA A 33 41.58 -2.12 -33.05
CA ALA A 33 42.57 -2.93 -32.34
C ALA A 33 43.74 -3.39 -33.23
N ALA A 34 43.56 -3.43 -34.56
CA ALA A 34 44.62 -3.72 -35.52
C ALA A 34 45.42 -2.47 -35.95
N ALA A 35 44.84 -1.27 -35.84
CA ALA A 35 45.49 -0.02 -36.22
C ALA A 35 46.39 0.57 -35.12
N SER A 36 46.26 0.13 -33.86
CA SER A 36 47.14 0.58 -32.76
C SER A 36 48.48 -0.16 -32.68
N LEU A 37 48.72 -1.15 -33.55
CA LEU A 37 49.98 -1.91 -33.60
C LEU A 37 50.78 -1.69 -34.90
N LEU A 38 50.28 -0.89 -35.84
CA LEU A 38 50.93 -0.60 -37.12
C LEU A 38 50.67 0.86 -37.49
N ASP A 39 51.28 1.81 -36.79
CA ASP A 39 51.44 3.17 -37.30
C ASP A 39 52.59 3.89 -36.59
N SER A 40 53.83 3.46 -36.88
CA SER A 40 55.03 4.25 -36.58
C SER A 40 55.47 5.13 -37.76
N GLU A 41 54.76 5.13 -38.90
CA GLU A 41 55.16 5.91 -40.08
C GLU A 41 53.94 6.31 -40.94
N ALA A 42 53.24 7.39 -40.58
CA ALA A 42 52.41 8.13 -41.55
C ALA A 42 52.19 9.59 -41.12
N LYS A 43 52.76 10.50 -41.92
CA LYS A 43 52.57 11.95 -41.86
C LYS A 43 51.14 12.34 -42.28
N HIS A 44 50.65 13.44 -41.69
CA HIS A 44 49.41 14.16 -42.01
C HIS A 44 48.10 13.46 -41.65
N THR A 45 47.71 13.55 -40.37
CA THR A 45 46.32 13.39 -39.95
C THR A 45 45.69 14.77 -39.72
N ASP A 46 44.63 15.04 -40.47
CA ASP A 46 43.83 16.26 -40.42
C ASP A 46 43.20 16.46 -39.02
N LEU A 47 43.59 17.55 -38.36
CA LEU A 47 43.19 17.94 -37.00
C LEU A 47 41.65 18.05 -36.86
N SER A 48 40.94 18.30 -37.96
CA SER A 48 39.47 18.39 -38.02
C SER A 48 38.79 17.03 -37.82
N THR A 49 39.45 15.95 -38.23
CA THR A 49 38.91 14.58 -38.17
C THR A 49 39.13 13.98 -36.79
N PHE A 50 40.22 14.36 -36.11
CA PHE A 50 40.51 13.96 -34.73
C PHE A 50 39.56 14.65 -33.73
N THR A 51 39.30 15.95 -33.89
CA THR A 51 38.35 16.71 -33.04
C THR A 51 36.91 16.23 -33.18
N LYS A 52 36.45 15.89 -34.40
CA LYS A 52 35.11 15.30 -34.61
C LYS A 52 34.97 13.91 -33.98
N LYS A 53 36.02 13.08 -34.03
CA LYS A 53 36.04 11.77 -33.36
C LYS A 53 36.04 11.91 -31.83
N LEU A 54 36.76 12.91 -31.29
CA LEU A 54 36.76 13.22 -29.86
C LEU A 54 35.39 13.71 -29.38
N PHE A 55 34.71 14.55 -30.17
CA PHE A 55 33.34 15.02 -29.89
C PHE A 55 32.32 13.88 -29.95
N ALA A 56 32.43 12.97 -30.92
CA ALA A 56 31.55 11.79 -31.00
C ALA A 56 31.79 10.83 -29.82
N PHE A 57 33.03 10.70 -29.35
CA PHE A 57 33.39 9.89 -28.19
C PHE A 57 32.88 10.52 -26.88
N ALA A 58 33.01 11.85 -26.74
CA ALA A 58 32.46 12.59 -25.61
C ALA A 58 30.93 12.54 -25.59
N ALA A 59 30.25 12.66 -26.75
CA ALA A 59 28.80 12.53 -26.86
C ALA A 59 28.32 11.11 -26.60
N PHE A 60 29.10 10.08 -26.97
CA PHE A 60 28.82 8.68 -26.62
C PHE A 60 28.93 8.47 -25.11
N PHE A 61 29.98 8.99 -24.46
CA PHE A 61 30.12 8.93 -23.01
C PHE A 61 29.04 9.77 -22.29
N HIS A 62 28.64 10.92 -22.83
CA HIS A 62 27.59 11.73 -22.23
C HIS A 62 26.23 11.05 -22.37
N THR A 63 25.91 10.47 -23.53
CA THR A 63 24.66 9.73 -23.73
C THR A 63 24.64 8.42 -22.96
N MET A 64 25.77 7.70 -22.85
CA MET A 64 25.89 6.47 -22.06
C MET A 64 25.91 6.77 -20.57
N ALA A 65 26.54 7.86 -20.13
CA ALA A 65 26.43 8.37 -18.76
C ALA A 65 25.02 8.87 -18.48
N PHE A 66 24.32 9.48 -19.44
CA PHE A 66 22.91 9.85 -19.29
C PHE A 66 22.03 8.60 -19.23
N PHE A 67 22.29 7.56 -20.02
CA PHE A 67 21.56 6.28 -19.97
C PHE A 67 21.87 5.52 -18.66
N LEU A 68 23.13 5.48 -18.23
CA LEU A 68 23.56 4.97 -16.93
C LEU A 68 23.10 5.85 -15.78
N CYS A 69 22.82 7.14 -15.99
CA CYS A 69 22.28 8.08 -15.00
C CYS A 69 20.76 8.04 -14.94
N THR A 70 20.11 7.65 -16.04
CA THR A 70 18.69 7.29 -16.08
C THR A 70 18.46 5.89 -15.52
N ILE A 71 19.49 5.02 -15.56
CA ILE A 71 19.58 3.72 -14.90
C ILE A 71 20.27 3.83 -13.53
N LEU A 72 20.82 5.01 -13.15
CA LEU A 72 21.41 5.22 -11.83
C LEU A 72 20.25 5.16 -10.88
N THR A 73 20.19 3.99 -10.26
CA THR A 73 19.34 3.68 -9.15
C THR A 73 19.58 4.80 -8.14
N VAL A 74 18.58 5.67 -7.95
CA VAL A 74 18.66 6.69 -6.91
C VAL A 74 18.76 5.90 -5.61
N MET A 75 19.96 5.86 -5.04
CA MET A 75 20.27 5.14 -3.82
C MET A 75 20.85 6.14 -2.83
N LEU A 76 20.46 5.98 -1.57
CA LEU A 76 21.06 6.71 -0.46
C LEU A 76 22.55 6.33 -0.38
N THR A 77 23.45 7.31 -0.37
CA THR A 77 24.89 7.08 -0.19
C THR A 77 25.25 6.91 1.28
N GLN A 78 26.36 6.24 1.60
CA GLN A 78 26.86 6.11 2.97
C GLN A 78 27.00 7.49 3.64
N LEU A 79 27.54 8.48 2.93
CA LEU A 79 27.71 9.84 3.46
C LEU A 79 26.36 10.48 3.85
N GLN A 80 25.31 10.27 3.05
CA GLN A 80 23.96 10.76 3.39
C GLN A 80 23.36 9.99 4.56
N PHE A 81 23.59 8.68 4.63
CA PHE A 81 23.18 7.84 5.76
C PHE A 81 23.83 8.32 7.06
N ASP A 82 25.15 8.50 7.07
CA ASP A 82 25.91 8.98 8.23
C ASP A 82 25.45 10.38 8.65
N LYS A 83 25.11 11.24 7.68
CA LYS A 83 24.55 12.57 7.95
C LYS A 83 23.20 12.46 8.68
N PHE A 84 22.29 11.63 8.20
CA PHE A 84 20.99 11.44 8.89
C PHE A 84 21.17 10.83 10.28
N ALA A 85 22.10 9.88 10.44
CA ALA A 85 22.43 9.32 11.75
C ALA A 85 22.93 10.42 12.71
N ALA A 86 23.82 11.30 12.25
CA ALA A 86 24.33 12.43 13.03
C ALA A 86 23.26 13.49 13.36
N GLU A 87 22.19 13.59 12.56
CA GLU A 87 21.02 14.43 12.83
C GLU A 87 20.05 13.81 13.85
N GLY A 88 20.31 12.57 14.32
CA GLY A 88 19.54 11.90 15.37
C GLY A 88 18.40 11.01 14.86
N PHE A 89 18.31 10.77 13.56
CA PHE A 89 17.33 9.82 13.01
C PHE A 89 17.72 8.38 13.37
N ASN A 90 16.76 7.59 13.84
CA ASN A 90 16.99 6.20 14.27
C ASN A 90 16.35 5.16 13.33
N ARG A 91 15.66 5.61 12.28
CA ARG A 91 15.10 4.77 11.21
C ARG A 91 15.32 5.44 9.87
N ILE A 92 16.47 5.18 9.26
CA ILE A 92 16.89 5.82 8.02
C ILE A 92 16.42 4.96 6.83
N PRO A 93 15.54 5.47 5.96
CA PRO A 93 15.06 4.73 4.80
C PRO A 93 16.14 4.63 3.73
N MET A 94 16.55 3.39 3.44
CA MET A 94 17.37 3.03 2.30
C MET A 94 16.46 2.42 1.25
N TYR A 95 16.68 2.74 -0.03
CA TYR A 95 15.70 2.41 -1.04
C TYR A 95 16.31 2.06 -2.40
N ARG A 96 15.50 1.36 -3.19
CA ARG A 96 15.77 1.06 -4.58
C ARG A 96 14.49 1.18 -5.40
N CYS A 97 14.55 1.93 -6.50
CA CYS A 97 13.45 2.02 -7.46
C CYS A 97 13.73 1.12 -8.66
N VAL A 98 12.77 0.26 -9.02
CA VAL A 98 12.87 -0.63 -10.19
C VAL A 98 11.58 -0.60 -11.02
N SER A 99 11.67 -1.01 -12.28
CA SER A 99 10.48 -1.17 -13.16
C SER A 99 9.52 -2.21 -12.61
N ALA A 100 8.21 -1.92 -12.62
CA ALA A 100 7.15 -2.86 -12.22
C ALA A 100 6.52 -3.61 -13.42
N ASP A 101 7.05 -3.46 -14.63
CA ASP A 101 6.53 -4.03 -15.89
C ASP A 101 6.19 -5.53 -15.87
N LEU A 102 6.93 -6.33 -15.11
CA LEU A 102 6.74 -7.79 -15.01
C LEU A 102 5.98 -8.23 -13.75
N ASP A 103 5.56 -7.30 -12.90
CA ASP A 103 5.00 -7.60 -11.59
C ASP A 103 3.69 -6.84 -11.32
N THR A 104 2.76 -7.57 -10.73
CA THR A 104 1.57 -6.99 -10.08
C THR A 104 1.83 -6.89 -8.57
N PRO A 105 1.08 -6.05 -7.83
CA PRO A 105 1.18 -6.03 -6.37
C PRO A 105 1.04 -7.42 -5.73
N LEU A 106 0.12 -8.23 -6.24
CA LEU A 106 -0.09 -9.60 -5.75
C LEU A 106 1.10 -10.53 -6.05
N SER A 107 1.67 -10.48 -7.26
CA SER A 107 2.84 -11.31 -7.60
C SER A 107 4.07 -10.88 -6.80
N ALA A 108 4.24 -9.58 -6.54
CA ALA A 108 5.31 -9.10 -5.68
C ALA A 108 5.12 -9.50 -4.22
N TRP A 109 3.89 -9.46 -3.69
CA TRP A 109 3.60 -9.94 -2.33
C TRP A 109 3.97 -11.43 -2.20
N LEU A 110 3.61 -12.24 -3.20
CA LEU A 110 3.98 -13.67 -3.24
C LEU A 110 5.50 -13.92 -3.23
N LYS A 111 6.27 -13.07 -3.92
CA LYS A 111 7.73 -13.20 -4.02
C LYS A 111 8.47 -12.65 -2.79
N LEU A 112 7.96 -11.57 -2.18
CA LEU A 112 8.67 -10.78 -1.17
C LEU A 112 8.19 -11.03 0.26
N ALA A 113 6.88 -11.17 0.46
CA ALA A 113 6.26 -11.08 1.77
C ALA A 113 5.70 -12.42 2.27
N ASN A 114 5.05 -13.22 1.41
CA ASN A 114 4.29 -14.45 1.72
C ASN A 114 4.71 -15.21 2.98
N GLY A 115 4.19 -14.77 4.13
CA GLY A 115 4.66 -15.16 5.45
C GLY A 115 3.94 -14.37 6.55
N LYS A 116 4.41 -14.54 7.79
CA LYS A 116 3.84 -13.94 8.99
C LYS A 116 4.13 -12.44 9.07
N ASN A 117 3.27 -11.69 9.77
CA ASN A 117 3.43 -10.26 10.01
C ASN A 117 3.62 -9.46 8.72
N THR A 118 2.80 -9.75 7.71
CA THR A 118 2.89 -9.11 6.40
C THR A 118 1.57 -8.45 6.04
N PHE A 119 1.59 -7.55 5.06
CA PHE A 119 0.36 -6.95 4.56
C PHE A 119 0.43 -6.57 3.09
N LEU A 120 -0.75 -6.45 2.49
CA LEU A 120 -0.98 -5.90 1.16
C LEU A 120 -2.15 -4.91 1.26
N LEU A 121 -1.88 -3.65 0.94
CA LEU A 121 -2.87 -2.58 0.85
C LEU A 121 -2.96 -2.15 -0.61
N GLU A 122 -4.16 -2.22 -1.20
CA GLU A 122 -4.41 -1.74 -2.57
C GLU A 122 -5.57 -0.74 -2.55
N SER A 123 -5.45 0.32 -3.35
CA SER A 123 -6.61 1.09 -3.78
C SER A 123 -6.88 0.73 -5.23
N VAL A 124 -7.98 0.02 -5.50
CA VAL A 124 -8.29 -0.50 -6.84
C VAL A 124 -9.27 0.41 -7.58
N VAL A 125 -10.10 1.17 -6.84
CA VAL A 125 -11.10 2.11 -7.36
C VAL A 125 -10.77 3.54 -6.92
N GLY A 126 -11.24 4.55 -7.67
CA GLY A 126 -11.03 5.98 -7.36
C GLY A 126 -10.05 6.72 -8.28
N GLY A 127 -9.66 6.11 -9.41
CA GLY A 127 -8.83 6.74 -10.44
C GLY A 127 -7.42 7.12 -9.95
N SER A 128 -6.81 8.15 -10.55
CA SER A 128 -5.46 8.61 -10.20
C SER A 128 -5.34 9.20 -8.79
N ARG A 129 -6.45 9.61 -8.17
CA ARG A 129 -6.46 10.26 -6.84
C ARG A 129 -6.32 9.25 -5.69
N TRP A 130 -6.86 8.04 -5.84
CA TRP A 130 -6.82 7.00 -4.80
C TRP A 130 -6.06 5.75 -5.26
N GLY A 131 -6.22 5.30 -6.50
CA GLY A 131 -5.67 4.04 -7.01
C GLY A 131 -4.22 4.03 -7.48
N ARG A 132 -3.44 5.07 -7.18
CA ARG A 132 -2.05 5.18 -7.67
C ARG A 132 -1.11 4.19 -7.00
N TYR A 133 -1.28 3.95 -5.70
CA TYR A 133 -0.32 3.19 -4.91
C TYR A 133 -0.88 1.85 -4.42
N SER A 134 -0.02 0.84 -4.43
CA SER A 134 -0.22 -0.41 -3.69
C SER A 134 0.98 -0.63 -2.78
N ILE A 135 0.73 -0.98 -1.52
CA ILE A 135 1.75 -1.04 -0.48
C ILE A 135 1.82 -2.46 0.04
N ILE A 136 3.03 -3.03 0.04
CA ILE A 136 3.32 -4.37 0.52
C ILE A 136 4.23 -4.22 1.73
N GLY A 137 3.77 -4.66 2.89
CA GLY A 137 4.62 -4.87 4.05
C GLY A 137 5.25 -6.26 3.98
N LEU A 138 6.57 -6.32 4.04
CA LEU A 138 7.27 -7.57 4.28
C LEU A 138 7.14 -7.96 5.75
N SER A 139 7.68 -9.11 6.13
CA SER A 139 7.63 -9.62 7.52
C SER A 139 8.16 -8.58 8.50
N ALA A 140 7.27 -8.06 9.34
CA ALA A 140 7.63 -7.18 10.44
C ALA A 140 8.19 -7.99 11.61
N ASP A 141 9.33 -7.54 12.12
CA ASP A 141 9.95 -8.14 13.30
C ASP A 141 9.31 -7.63 14.59
N ILE A 142 8.75 -6.42 14.59
CA ILE A 142 8.16 -5.79 15.77
C ILE A 142 6.66 -5.60 15.58
N ASN A 143 5.88 -6.09 16.56
CA ASN A 143 4.44 -5.86 16.65
C ASN A 143 4.09 -5.25 18.01
N TYR A 144 3.18 -4.28 18.01
CA TYR A 144 2.57 -3.72 19.21
C TYR A 144 1.13 -4.19 19.30
N VAL A 145 0.81 -4.90 20.38
CA VAL A 145 -0.50 -5.52 20.59
C VAL A 145 -1.11 -4.97 21.86
N ALA A 146 -2.38 -4.54 21.81
CA ALA A 146 -3.11 -4.10 22.99
C ALA A 146 -4.36 -4.95 23.26
N ARG A 147 -4.61 -5.22 24.55
CA ARG A 147 -5.82 -5.86 25.07
C ARG A 147 -6.28 -5.14 26.33
N GLY A 148 -7.43 -4.47 26.27
CA GLY A 148 -7.90 -3.55 27.29
C GLY A 148 -6.87 -2.45 27.53
N ASN A 149 -6.22 -2.48 28.70
CA ASN A 149 -5.20 -1.52 29.12
C ASN A 149 -3.77 -2.10 29.08
N GLN A 150 -3.60 -3.34 28.64
CA GLN A 150 -2.30 -4.00 28.53
C GLN A 150 -1.74 -3.80 27.13
N ILE A 151 -0.49 -3.35 27.03
CA ILE A 151 0.28 -3.28 25.79
C ILE A 151 1.43 -4.28 25.89
N THR A 152 1.61 -5.03 24.79
CA THR A 152 2.69 -5.98 24.63
C THR A 152 3.46 -5.67 23.36
N LYS A 153 4.78 -5.50 23.49
CA LYS A 153 5.70 -5.39 22.37
C LYS A 153 6.31 -6.75 22.09
N TYR A 154 6.06 -7.26 20.90
CA TYR A 154 6.68 -8.48 20.39
C TYR A 154 7.87 -8.12 19.51
N VAL A 155 8.98 -8.85 19.65
CA VAL A 155 10.13 -8.79 18.75
C VAL A 155 10.45 -10.20 18.29
N LEU A 156 10.45 -10.42 16.98
CA LEU A 156 10.61 -11.74 16.34
C LEU A 156 9.62 -12.80 16.87
N GLY A 157 8.41 -12.36 17.23
CA GLY A 157 7.35 -13.21 17.78
C GLY A 157 7.46 -13.50 19.28
N GLU A 158 8.51 -13.04 19.95
CA GLU A 158 8.71 -13.20 21.39
C GLU A 158 8.31 -11.94 22.15
N VAL A 159 7.74 -12.09 23.35
CA VAL A 159 7.40 -10.95 24.21
C VAL A 159 8.69 -10.29 24.70
N GLN A 160 8.91 -9.03 24.29
CA GLN A 160 10.02 -8.22 24.79
C GLN A 160 9.59 -7.40 26.02
N GLU A 161 8.43 -6.76 25.94
CA GLU A 161 7.88 -5.90 26.98
C GLU A 161 6.37 -6.13 27.08
N ALA A 162 5.85 -6.12 28.31
CA ALA A 162 4.43 -6.15 28.58
C ALA A 162 4.13 -5.28 29.80
N TYR A 163 3.23 -4.31 29.66
CA TYR A 163 2.91 -3.37 30.72
C TYR A 163 1.47 -2.85 30.60
N SER A 164 0.95 -2.36 31.71
CA SER A 164 -0.36 -1.72 31.77
C SER A 164 -0.21 -0.20 31.59
N CYS A 165 -1.14 0.41 30.87
CA CYS A 165 -1.22 1.85 30.67
C CYS A 165 -2.62 2.37 31.06
N GLU A 166 -2.74 3.68 31.25
CA GLU A 166 -4.05 4.28 31.52
C GLU A 166 -4.91 4.39 30.26
N ASN A 167 -4.28 4.79 29.16
CA ASN A 167 -4.91 5.01 27.86
C ASN A 167 -4.03 4.45 26.74
N VAL A 168 -4.56 3.49 25.97
CA VAL A 168 -3.81 2.84 24.89
C VAL A 168 -3.49 3.82 23.76
N LEU A 169 -4.39 4.75 23.43
CA LEU A 169 -4.16 5.70 22.34
C LEU A 169 -3.03 6.68 22.64
N ASP A 170 -2.90 7.10 23.90
CA ASP A 170 -1.78 7.95 24.33
C ASP A 170 -0.46 7.19 24.25
N GLU A 171 -0.44 5.92 24.66
CA GLU A 171 0.77 5.10 24.58
C GLU A 171 1.17 4.82 23.12
N LEU A 172 0.21 4.58 22.23
CA LEU A 172 0.51 4.48 20.79
C LEU A 172 1.14 5.76 20.22
N ARG A 173 0.82 6.94 20.77
CA ARG A 173 1.50 8.19 20.39
C ARG A 173 2.94 8.22 20.91
N ASN A 174 3.18 7.74 22.12
CA ASN A 174 4.53 7.63 22.69
C ASN A 174 5.39 6.68 21.84
N ILE A 175 4.87 5.48 21.57
CA ILE A 175 5.52 4.48 20.70
C ILE A 175 5.84 5.08 19.34
N LYS A 176 4.89 5.77 18.69
CA LYS A 176 5.14 6.44 17.41
C LYS A 176 6.26 7.47 17.51
N ALA A 177 6.32 8.24 18.61
CA ALA A 177 7.32 9.28 18.82
C ALA A 177 8.74 8.71 19.05
N GLU A 178 8.88 7.43 19.39
CA GLU A 178 10.20 6.77 19.47
C GLU A 178 10.87 6.64 18.10
N TYR A 179 10.13 6.66 17.00
CA TYR A 179 10.64 6.43 15.66
C TYR A 179 10.87 7.75 14.90
N HIS A 180 12.14 8.11 14.72
CA HIS A 180 12.57 9.30 13.99
C HIS A 180 13.07 8.92 12.59
N VAL A 181 12.28 9.29 11.58
CA VAL A 181 12.52 8.99 10.16
C VAL A 181 12.76 10.30 9.39
N PRO A 182 13.81 10.43 8.57
CA PRO A 182 14.05 11.62 7.76
C PRO A 182 13.05 11.72 6.60
N LYS A 183 12.59 12.94 6.29
CA LYS A 183 11.75 13.21 5.10
C LYS A 183 12.64 13.24 3.85
N ILE A 184 12.45 12.26 2.96
CA ILE A 184 13.15 12.18 1.66
C ILE A 184 12.13 12.46 0.55
N GLU A 185 12.29 13.57 -0.17
CA GLU A 185 11.30 14.04 -1.17
C GLU A 185 11.03 13.06 -2.31
N GLN A 186 12.00 12.21 -2.67
CA GLN A 186 11.84 11.26 -3.78
C GLN A 186 11.01 10.02 -3.40
N LEU A 187 10.80 9.75 -2.11
CA LEU A 187 10.08 8.57 -1.65
C LEU A 187 8.56 8.76 -1.79
N PRO A 188 7.79 7.66 -1.95
CA PRO A 188 6.34 7.71 -1.81
C PRO A 188 5.92 8.27 -0.45
N ALA A 189 4.73 8.89 -0.42
CA ALA A 189 4.18 9.52 0.79
C ALA A 189 4.14 8.55 1.97
N PHE A 190 3.70 7.31 1.73
CA PHE A 190 3.89 6.22 2.67
C PHE A 190 5.15 5.44 2.30
N ASN A 191 6.18 5.53 3.13
CA ASN A 191 7.43 4.79 2.96
C ASN A 191 7.77 3.84 4.11
N GLY A 192 7.00 3.82 5.20
CA GLY A 192 7.10 2.94 6.36
C GLY A 192 6.25 3.44 7.53
N GLY A 193 6.18 2.69 8.63
CA GLY A 193 5.49 3.11 9.86
C GLY A 193 4.68 1.99 10.52
N LEU A 194 3.82 2.36 11.47
CA LEU A 194 2.90 1.42 12.14
C LEU A 194 1.71 1.10 11.23
N VAL A 195 1.47 -0.18 10.97
CA VAL A 195 0.41 -0.67 10.08
C VAL A 195 -0.35 -1.81 10.73
N GLY A 196 -1.67 -1.73 10.74
CA GLY A 196 -2.53 -2.78 11.28
C GLY A 196 -3.94 -2.26 11.52
N TYR A 197 -4.53 -2.60 12.66
CA TYR A 197 -5.89 -2.15 12.99
C TYR A 197 -6.03 -1.68 14.44
N LEU A 198 -7.05 -0.85 14.64
CA LEU A 198 -7.62 -0.50 15.93
C LEU A 198 -9.07 -1.01 15.90
N GLY A 199 -9.39 -1.94 16.78
CA GLY A 199 -10.72 -2.52 16.98
C GLY A 199 -11.69 -1.49 17.57
N TYR A 200 -12.97 -1.80 17.48
CA TYR A 200 -14.03 -0.88 17.91
C TYR A 200 -13.93 -0.55 19.41
N GLU A 201 -13.52 -1.54 20.22
CA GLU A 201 -13.39 -1.49 21.67
C GLU A 201 -12.41 -0.41 22.15
N ILE A 202 -11.56 0.12 21.27
CA ILE A 202 -10.71 1.28 21.58
C ILE A 202 -11.53 2.52 21.97
N ILE A 203 -12.82 2.57 21.59
CA ILE A 203 -13.74 3.64 21.98
C ILE A 203 -13.85 3.79 23.51
N GLU A 204 -13.61 2.74 24.29
CA GLU A 204 -13.60 2.82 25.76
C GLU A 204 -12.47 3.73 26.31
N HIS A 205 -11.41 3.96 25.51
CA HIS A 205 -10.32 4.90 25.84
C HIS A 205 -10.63 6.34 25.44
N ILE A 206 -11.71 6.57 24.70
CA ILE A 206 -12.17 7.89 24.25
C ILE A 206 -13.40 8.32 25.06
N GLU A 207 -14.36 7.41 25.21
CA GLU A 207 -15.66 7.65 25.82
C GLU A 207 -15.81 6.87 27.14
N ASN A 208 -15.49 7.53 28.25
CA ASN A 208 -15.53 6.94 29.61
C ASN A 208 -16.87 6.29 29.98
N LYS A 209 -17.99 6.73 29.39
CA LYS A 209 -19.33 6.15 29.64
C LYS A 209 -19.48 4.73 29.10
N LEU A 210 -18.61 4.31 28.19
CA LEU A 210 -18.62 2.99 27.57
C LEU A 210 -17.68 2.00 28.26
N LYS A 211 -16.79 2.47 29.15
CA LYS A 211 -15.80 1.63 29.82
C LYS A 211 -16.43 0.44 30.54
N GLY A 212 -15.95 -0.77 30.21
CA GLY A 212 -16.43 -2.03 30.78
C GLY A 212 -17.83 -2.44 30.33
N LYS A 213 -18.35 -1.88 29.23
CA LYS A 213 -19.67 -2.22 28.66
C LYS A 213 -19.57 -3.05 27.39
N ALA A 214 -18.37 -3.34 26.90
CA ALA A 214 -18.17 -4.25 25.79
C ALA A 214 -18.84 -5.62 26.07
N PRO A 215 -19.48 -6.24 25.05
CA PRO A 215 -19.91 -7.63 25.12
C PRO A 215 -18.71 -8.56 25.38
N PRO A 216 -18.95 -9.82 25.80
CA PRO A 216 -17.89 -10.81 25.92
C PRO A 216 -17.11 -10.97 24.61
N ASP A 217 -15.78 -11.01 24.72
CA ASP A 217 -14.90 -11.26 23.57
C ASP A 217 -15.00 -12.73 23.14
N GLU A 218 -15.69 -12.95 22.02
CA GLU A 218 -15.83 -14.26 21.38
C GLU A 218 -14.75 -14.57 20.33
N LEU A 219 -13.98 -13.56 19.91
CA LEU A 219 -12.98 -13.72 18.84
C LEU A 219 -11.58 -13.98 19.41
N HIS A 220 -11.32 -13.57 20.65
CA HIS A 220 -10.02 -13.69 21.31
C HIS A 220 -8.88 -13.01 20.53
N ILE A 221 -9.22 -12.02 19.71
CA ILE A 221 -8.27 -11.18 18.96
C ILE A 221 -7.99 -9.91 19.77
N PRO A 222 -6.82 -9.28 19.60
CA PRO A 222 -6.49 -8.07 20.34
C PRO A 222 -7.28 -6.86 19.84
N ASP A 223 -7.47 -5.88 20.72
CA ASP A 223 -8.13 -4.60 20.40
C ASP A 223 -7.27 -3.74 19.47
N VAL A 224 -5.94 -3.87 19.56
CA VAL A 224 -5.00 -3.22 18.64
C VAL A 224 -3.93 -4.22 18.25
N ASN A 225 -3.57 -4.28 16.98
CA ASN A 225 -2.37 -4.96 16.52
C ASN A 225 -1.72 -4.15 15.39
N LEU A 226 -0.53 -3.61 15.66
CA LEU A 226 0.22 -2.75 14.76
C LEU A 226 1.61 -3.34 14.51
N MET A 227 1.89 -3.67 13.25
CA MET A 227 3.20 -4.08 12.74
C MET A 227 4.06 -2.83 12.49
N LEU A 228 5.31 -2.83 12.94
CA LEU A 228 6.29 -1.83 12.52
C LEU A 228 6.83 -2.20 11.13
N ALA A 229 6.33 -1.53 10.10
CA ALA A 229 6.67 -1.78 8.71
C ALA A 229 8.02 -1.13 8.33
N GLU A 230 9.11 -1.84 8.62
CA GLU A 230 10.47 -1.37 8.31
C GLU A 230 10.92 -1.77 6.90
N GLU A 231 10.49 -2.94 6.41
CA GLU A 231 10.71 -3.41 5.04
C GLU A 231 9.40 -3.35 4.25
N ILE A 232 9.36 -2.54 3.18
CA ILE A 232 8.17 -2.41 2.35
C ILE A 232 8.48 -2.35 0.86
N ALA A 233 7.50 -2.72 0.04
CA ALA A 233 7.48 -2.45 -1.39
C ALA A 233 6.27 -1.59 -1.77
N VAL A 234 6.49 -0.45 -2.41
CA VAL A 234 5.45 0.49 -2.81
C VAL A 234 5.38 0.56 -4.34
N PHE A 235 4.28 0.08 -4.90
CA PHE A 235 3.98 0.18 -6.33
C PHE A 235 3.40 1.55 -6.62
N ASP A 236 3.97 2.23 -7.61
CA ASP A 236 3.36 3.36 -8.30
C ASP A 236 2.79 2.85 -9.62
N ASN A 237 1.51 2.48 -9.60
CA ASN A 237 0.80 1.89 -10.73
C ASN A 237 0.71 2.85 -11.93
N LEU A 238 0.76 4.16 -11.66
CA LEU A 238 0.75 5.19 -12.70
C LEU A 238 2.12 5.32 -13.37
N ALA A 239 3.20 5.31 -12.58
CA ALA A 239 4.56 5.43 -13.10
C ALA A 239 5.15 4.09 -13.60
N GLY A 240 4.50 2.95 -13.31
CA GLY A 240 5.00 1.62 -13.64
C GLY A 240 6.29 1.26 -12.90
N LYS A 241 6.40 1.71 -11.64
CA LYS A 241 7.61 1.52 -10.81
C LYS A 241 7.25 0.89 -9.46
N VAL A 242 8.21 0.20 -8.87
CA VAL A 242 8.15 -0.26 -7.49
C VAL A 242 9.36 0.22 -6.71
N TRP A 243 9.09 0.81 -5.56
CA TRP A 243 10.09 1.22 -4.58
C TRP A 243 10.22 0.11 -3.55
N ILE A 244 11.41 -0.48 -3.43
CA ILE A 244 11.77 -1.35 -2.31
C ILE A 244 12.47 -0.47 -1.29
N ILE A 245 11.94 -0.42 -0.06
CA ILE A 245 12.37 0.49 0.99
C ILE A 245 12.63 -0.35 2.24
N ILE A 246 13.74 -0.08 2.91
CA ILE A 246 14.09 -0.67 4.20
C ILE A 246 14.46 0.46 5.17
N HIS A 247 14.06 0.36 6.43
CA HIS A 247 14.50 1.28 7.48
C HIS A 247 15.64 0.65 8.26
N ALA A 248 16.81 1.26 8.18
CA ALA A 248 17.98 0.83 8.92
C ALA A 248 18.11 1.64 10.21
N ASN A 249 18.41 0.95 11.32
CA ASN A 249 18.79 1.59 12.58
C ASN A 249 20.29 1.90 12.58
N PRO A 250 20.73 3.17 12.57
CA PRO A 250 22.15 3.52 12.52
C PRO A 250 22.93 3.20 13.80
N GLU A 251 22.28 2.76 14.88
CA GLU A 251 22.98 2.25 16.07
C GLU A 251 23.78 0.96 15.78
N ASP A 252 23.44 0.24 14.70
CA ASP A 252 24.25 -0.86 14.19
C ASP A 252 25.33 -0.32 13.25
N ASP A 253 26.61 -0.47 13.62
CA ASP A 253 27.76 -0.02 12.81
C ASP A 253 27.76 -0.58 11.37
N MET A 254 27.10 -1.73 11.16
CA MET A 254 26.99 -2.37 9.86
C MET A 254 25.65 -2.11 9.16
N ALA A 255 24.80 -1.22 9.70
CA ALA A 255 23.44 -0.97 9.23
C ALA A 255 23.37 -0.66 7.74
N TYR A 256 24.21 0.27 7.25
CA TYR A 256 24.23 0.61 5.83
C TYR A 256 24.63 -0.57 4.96
N ALA A 257 25.70 -1.29 5.32
CA ALA A 257 26.18 -2.44 4.55
C ALA A 257 25.14 -3.58 4.52
N LYS A 258 24.52 -3.89 5.67
CA LYS A 258 23.42 -4.86 5.78
C LYS A 258 22.22 -4.43 4.96
N GLY A 259 21.86 -3.14 5.02
CA GLY A 259 20.74 -2.60 4.27
C GLY A 259 20.94 -2.67 2.76
N MET A 260 22.11 -2.29 2.27
CA MET A 260 22.45 -2.42 0.84
C MET A 260 22.36 -3.87 0.36
N LYS A 261 22.91 -4.81 1.15
CA LYS A 261 22.81 -6.24 0.86
C LYS A 261 21.35 -6.71 0.86
N ARG A 262 20.54 -6.26 1.82
CA ARG A 262 19.12 -6.61 1.90
C ARG A 262 18.34 -6.09 0.69
N LEU A 263 18.60 -4.86 0.24
CA LEU A 263 18.03 -4.32 -0.99
C LEU A 263 18.40 -5.17 -2.21
N ASP A 264 19.65 -5.64 -2.31
CA ASP A 264 20.07 -6.56 -3.37
C ASP A 264 19.29 -7.87 -3.35
N GLU A 265 19.14 -8.48 -2.17
CA GLU A 265 18.36 -9.71 -1.98
C GLU A 265 16.90 -9.52 -2.38
N LEU A 266 16.23 -8.47 -1.91
CA LEU A 266 14.83 -8.18 -2.22
C LEU A 266 14.63 -7.90 -3.72
N THR A 267 15.56 -7.16 -4.32
CA THR A 267 15.52 -6.89 -5.76
C THR A 267 15.68 -8.17 -6.57
N HIS A 268 16.61 -9.03 -6.16
CA HIS A 268 16.83 -10.31 -6.81
C HIS A 268 15.59 -11.21 -6.69
N ARG A 269 14.99 -11.31 -5.49
CA ARG A 269 13.74 -12.05 -5.26
C ARG A 269 12.59 -11.54 -6.11
N LEU A 270 12.42 -10.22 -6.23
CA LEU A 270 11.39 -9.64 -7.08
C LEU A 270 11.58 -10.03 -8.57
N ARG A 271 12.84 -10.02 -9.04
CA ARG A 271 13.18 -10.40 -10.43
C ARG A 271 13.21 -11.91 -10.68
N SER A 272 13.24 -12.72 -9.63
CA SER A 272 13.16 -14.17 -9.75
C SER A 272 11.76 -14.61 -10.20
N GLY A 273 11.70 -15.76 -10.86
CA GLY A 273 10.42 -16.38 -11.20
C GLY A 273 9.62 -16.71 -9.94
N SER A 274 8.33 -16.36 -9.92
CA SER A 274 7.45 -16.80 -8.83
C SER A 274 7.37 -18.33 -8.85
N THR A 275 7.29 -18.97 -7.68
CA THR A 275 7.09 -20.43 -7.54
C THR A 275 5.72 -20.92 -8.03
N GLY A 276 4.99 -20.08 -8.77
CA GLY A 276 3.55 -20.22 -8.99
C GLY A 276 2.76 -19.98 -7.70
N TYR A 277 1.45 -19.84 -7.85
CA TYR A 277 0.51 -19.90 -6.76
C TYR A 277 -0.29 -21.18 -6.95
N ALA A 278 -0.15 -22.14 -6.04
CA ALA A 278 -0.76 -23.46 -6.18
C ALA A 278 -2.29 -23.36 -6.36
N GLU A 279 -2.89 -24.36 -7.01
CA GLU A 279 -4.34 -24.44 -7.11
C GLU A 279 -5.00 -24.48 -5.73
N MET A 280 -6.27 -24.09 -5.66
CA MET A 280 -7.02 -24.06 -4.40
C MET A 280 -7.04 -25.45 -3.76
N ILE A 281 -6.74 -25.50 -2.47
CA ILE A 281 -6.68 -26.74 -1.68
C ILE A 281 -8.06 -27.42 -1.59
N ASN A 282 -9.14 -26.62 -1.63
CA ASN A 282 -10.51 -27.10 -1.48
C ASN A 282 -11.45 -26.33 -2.42
N GLN A 283 -12.29 -27.06 -3.16
CA GLN A 283 -13.31 -26.50 -4.06
C GLN A 283 -14.73 -26.60 -3.48
N ASN A 284 -14.88 -27.14 -2.26
CA ASN A 284 -16.19 -27.31 -1.64
C ASN A 284 -16.84 -25.94 -1.42
N VAL A 285 -18.01 -25.76 -2.03
CA VAL A 285 -18.84 -24.59 -1.86
C VAL A 285 -19.41 -24.59 -0.45
N ILE A 286 -19.20 -23.51 0.29
CA ILE A 286 -19.84 -23.29 1.59
C ILE A 286 -21.34 -23.15 1.34
N GLN A 287 -22.13 -23.98 2.02
CA GLN A 287 -23.59 -23.91 1.95
C GLN A 287 -24.12 -22.89 2.97
N ASP A 288 -25.21 -22.19 2.64
CA ASP A 288 -25.83 -21.20 3.53
C ASP A 288 -26.17 -21.77 4.92
N SER A 289 -26.52 -23.06 4.97
CA SER A 289 -26.81 -23.80 6.22
C SER A 289 -25.60 -23.96 7.15
N GLN A 290 -24.38 -23.76 6.66
CA GLN A 290 -23.13 -23.81 7.43
C GLN A 290 -22.74 -22.44 8.00
N VAL A 291 -23.47 -21.38 7.64
CA VAL A 291 -23.25 -20.03 8.17
C VAL A 291 -24.00 -19.89 9.50
N LYS A 292 -23.26 -19.56 10.55
CA LYS A 292 -23.79 -19.25 11.87
C LYS A 292 -24.02 -17.75 11.97
N MET A 293 -25.20 -17.37 12.43
CA MET A 293 -25.59 -15.99 12.68
C MET A 293 -25.55 -15.72 14.18
N SER A 294 -25.08 -14.55 14.60
CA SER A 294 -25.09 -14.16 16.02
C SER A 294 -26.49 -13.76 16.53
N PHE A 295 -27.41 -13.45 15.62
CA PHE A 295 -28.82 -13.20 15.91
C PHE A 295 -29.69 -14.16 15.09
N THR A 296 -30.82 -14.58 15.65
CA THR A 296 -31.94 -15.01 14.83
C THR A 296 -32.61 -13.79 14.17
N GLN A 297 -33.40 -14.01 13.11
CA GLN A 297 -34.13 -12.92 12.46
C GLN A 297 -35.05 -12.20 13.44
N GLU A 298 -35.79 -12.94 14.27
CA GLU A 298 -36.73 -12.38 15.26
C GLU A 298 -36.00 -11.49 16.28
N GLU A 299 -34.85 -11.95 16.81
CA GLU A 299 -34.06 -11.15 17.76
C GLU A 299 -33.51 -9.87 17.13
N PHE A 300 -33.08 -9.93 15.85
CA PHE A 300 -32.58 -8.75 15.15
C PHE A 300 -33.71 -7.74 14.89
N GLU A 301 -34.90 -8.20 14.49
CA GLU A 301 -36.09 -7.36 14.31
C GLU A 301 -36.51 -6.69 15.63
N GLN A 302 -36.49 -7.43 16.74
CA GLN A 302 -36.76 -6.88 18.07
C GLN A 302 -35.72 -5.80 18.48
N ALA A 303 -34.45 -6.01 18.16
CA ALA A 303 -33.41 -5.02 18.39
C ALA A 303 -33.64 -3.74 17.56
N VAL A 304 -34.07 -3.87 16.30
CA VAL A 304 -34.44 -2.75 15.43
C VAL A 304 -35.65 -1.99 15.98
N ASP A 305 -36.69 -2.69 16.45
CA ASP A 305 -37.87 -2.06 17.04
C ASP A 305 -37.53 -1.29 18.31
N LYS A 306 -36.67 -1.85 19.18
CA LYS A 306 -36.13 -1.13 20.34
C LYS A 306 -35.42 0.17 19.93
N CYS A 307 -34.61 0.13 18.87
CA CYS A 307 -33.92 1.32 18.37
C CYS A 307 -34.90 2.36 17.84
N LYS A 308 -35.96 1.95 17.13
CA LYS A 308 -37.03 2.84 16.66
C LYS A 308 -37.75 3.51 17.82
N ASP A 309 -37.97 2.81 18.93
CA ASP A 309 -38.61 3.40 20.10
C ASP A 309 -37.70 4.41 20.80
N LEU A 310 -36.39 4.16 20.88
CA LEU A 310 -35.40 5.15 21.35
C LEU A 310 -35.35 6.39 20.45
N ILE A 311 -35.45 6.22 19.12
CA ILE A 311 -35.52 7.34 18.17
C ILE A 311 -36.79 8.17 18.39
N LYS A 312 -37.95 7.53 18.55
CA LYS A 312 -39.22 8.24 18.84
C LYS A 312 -39.19 8.97 20.18
N ALA A 313 -38.50 8.40 21.17
CA ALA A 313 -38.31 9.03 22.49
C ALA A 313 -37.34 10.22 22.45
N GLY A 314 -36.55 10.36 21.37
CA GLY A 314 -35.56 11.42 21.21
C GLY A 314 -34.21 11.11 21.86
N ASP A 315 -33.96 9.85 22.25
CA ASP A 315 -32.70 9.44 22.90
C ASP A 315 -31.54 9.38 21.90
N ILE A 316 -31.82 8.98 20.66
CA ILE A 316 -30.86 8.89 19.56
C ILE A 316 -31.50 9.37 18.26
N MET A 317 -30.70 9.87 17.32
CA MET A 317 -31.18 10.22 15.97
C MET A 317 -31.07 9.02 15.01
N GLN A 318 -29.98 8.26 15.13
CA GLN A 318 -29.69 7.08 14.32
C GLN A 318 -28.81 6.11 15.14
N VAL A 319 -28.88 4.82 14.81
CA VAL A 319 -27.95 3.79 15.28
C VAL A 319 -27.71 2.78 14.16
N VAL A 320 -26.46 2.34 14.03
CA VAL A 320 -26.06 1.29 13.07
C VAL A 320 -25.89 -0.01 13.85
N LEU A 321 -26.92 -0.86 13.79
CA LEU A 321 -26.84 -2.21 14.36
C LEU A 321 -26.07 -3.14 13.43
N SER A 322 -25.29 -4.04 14.01
CA SER A 322 -24.56 -5.07 13.28
C SER A 322 -24.81 -6.46 13.88
N GLN A 323 -24.50 -7.48 13.10
CA GLN A 323 -24.48 -8.87 13.55
C GLN A 323 -23.29 -9.58 12.92
N ARG A 324 -22.78 -10.62 13.59
CA ARG A 324 -21.67 -11.43 13.11
C ARG A 324 -22.18 -12.66 12.39
N MET A 325 -21.59 -12.93 11.23
CA MET A 325 -21.73 -14.19 10.50
C MET A 325 -20.42 -14.94 10.58
N SER A 326 -20.45 -16.26 10.77
CA SER A 326 -19.25 -17.10 10.80
C SER A 326 -19.47 -18.43 10.11
N THR A 327 -18.42 -18.99 9.53
CA THR A 327 -18.45 -20.31 8.90
C THR A 327 -17.06 -20.93 8.94
N GLU A 328 -16.99 -22.26 8.84
CA GLU A 328 -15.70 -22.94 8.73
C GLU A 328 -15.07 -22.64 7.37
N PHE A 329 -13.87 -22.08 7.40
CA PHE A 329 -13.17 -21.65 6.20
C PHE A 329 -11.94 -22.52 5.94
N ASN A 330 -12.02 -23.35 4.90
CA ASN A 330 -10.98 -24.33 4.53
C ASN A 330 -10.28 -23.95 3.22
N ALA A 331 -9.93 -22.68 3.05
CA ALA A 331 -9.12 -22.20 1.93
C ALA A 331 -8.02 -21.24 2.43
N ARG A 332 -7.15 -20.79 1.53
CA ARG A 332 -6.09 -19.85 1.91
C ARG A 332 -6.71 -18.47 2.13
N PRO A 333 -6.33 -17.72 3.18
CA PRO A 333 -6.82 -16.36 3.41
C PRO A 333 -6.63 -15.42 2.20
N LEU A 334 -5.52 -15.56 1.48
CA LEU A 334 -5.25 -14.79 0.26
C LEU A 334 -6.26 -15.10 -0.87
N ASP A 335 -6.89 -16.28 -0.90
CA ASP A 335 -7.93 -16.60 -1.87
C ASP A 335 -9.21 -15.77 -1.63
N VAL A 336 -9.53 -15.44 -0.36
CA VAL A 336 -10.60 -14.49 -0.03
C VAL A 336 -10.28 -13.12 -0.58
N TYR A 337 -9.06 -12.64 -0.35
CA TYR A 337 -8.60 -11.34 -0.86
C TYR A 337 -8.71 -11.27 -2.39
N ARG A 338 -8.23 -12.31 -3.09
CA ARG A 338 -8.31 -12.41 -4.55
C ARG A 338 -9.74 -12.43 -5.06
N ALA A 339 -10.63 -13.16 -4.38
CA ALA A 339 -12.05 -13.20 -4.72
C ALA A 339 -12.71 -11.83 -4.53
N LEU A 340 -12.49 -11.15 -3.39
CA LEU A 340 -12.99 -9.80 -3.13
C LEU A 340 -12.46 -8.78 -4.13
N ARG A 341 -11.16 -8.86 -4.46
CA ARG A 341 -10.53 -7.97 -5.45
C ARG A 341 -11.16 -8.12 -6.85
N ALA A 342 -11.61 -9.32 -7.19
CA ALA A 342 -12.25 -9.60 -8.48
C ALA A 342 -13.74 -9.23 -8.48
N SER A 343 -14.46 -9.49 -7.39
CA SER A 343 -15.92 -9.30 -7.32
C SER A 343 -16.33 -7.88 -6.91
N ASN A 344 -15.67 -7.29 -5.92
CA ASN A 344 -15.99 -6.01 -5.31
C ASN A 344 -14.71 -5.21 -5.02
N PRO A 345 -13.99 -4.73 -6.05
CA PRO A 345 -12.84 -3.85 -5.83
C PRO A 345 -13.31 -2.54 -5.19
N SER A 346 -12.54 -2.04 -4.22
CA SER A 346 -12.83 -0.80 -3.50
C SER A 346 -11.60 0.12 -3.39
N PRO A 347 -11.76 1.35 -2.91
CA PRO A 347 -10.64 2.26 -2.63
C PRO A 347 -9.73 1.76 -1.50
N TYR A 348 -10.20 0.88 -0.60
CA TYR A 348 -9.41 0.37 0.52
C TYR A 348 -9.49 -1.16 0.60
N MET A 349 -8.70 -1.83 -0.22
CA MET A 349 -8.46 -3.27 -0.14
C MET A 349 -7.31 -3.54 0.82
N TYR A 350 -7.47 -4.51 1.71
CA TYR A 350 -6.41 -4.90 2.62
C TYR A 350 -6.40 -6.41 2.86
N PHE A 351 -5.19 -6.94 2.92
CA PHE A 351 -4.86 -8.25 3.45
C PHE A 351 -3.75 -8.05 4.49
N MET A 352 -3.97 -8.49 5.72
CA MET A 352 -2.99 -8.43 6.80
C MET A 352 -2.87 -9.82 7.42
N ASP A 353 -1.65 -10.33 7.53
CA ASP A 353 -1.34 -11.58 8.19
C ASP A 353 -0.62 -11.29 9.50
N PHE A 354 -1.27 -11.56 10.62
CA PHE A 354 -0.72 -11.37 11.97
C PHE A 354 -0.22 -12.69 12.58
N ALA A 355 0.25 -13.61 11.73
CA ALA A 355 0.62 -14.99 12.06
C ALA A 355 -0.56 -15.88 12.50
N ASP A 356 -1.20 -15.55 13.62
CA ASP A 356 -2.22 -16.39 14.26
C ASP A 356 -3.61 -16.18 13.65
N TYR A 357 -3.82 -15.04 12.99
CA TYR A 357 -5.06 -14.70 12.31
C TYR A 357 -4.78 -13.73 11.15
N GLN A 358 -5.74 -13.66 10.22
CA GLN A 358 -5.68 -12.78 9.07
C GLN A 358 -6.87 -11.84 9.05
N VAL A 359 -6.65 -10.60 8.64
CA VAL A 359 -7.69 -9.62 8.38
C VAL A 359 -7.73 -9.34 6.88
N VAL A 360 -8.88 -9.58 6.27
CA VAL A 360 -9.10 -9.42 4.83
C VAL A 360 -10.33 -8.57 4.60
N GLY A 361 -10.23 -7.53 3.76
CA GLY A 361 -11.37 -6.67 3.50
C GLY A 361 -11.25 -5.81 2.25
N SER A 362 -12.39 -5.20 1.92
CA SER A 362 -12.62 -4.30 0.80
C SER A 362 -13.56 -3.19 1.29
N SER A 363 -13.00 -2.12 1.86
CA SER A 363 -13.79 -1.01 2.41
C SER A 363 -14.04 0.07 1.35
N PRO A 364 -15.31 0.50 1.17
CA PRO A 364 -15.65 1.62 0.29
C PRO A 364 -15.35 2.99 0.91
N GLU A 365 -15.17 3.05 2.24
CA GLU A 365 -15.15 4.29 3.01
C GLU A 365 -13.86 4.42 3.84
N VAL A 366 -13.46 5.67 4.05
CA VAL A 366 -12.31 6.05 4.88
C VAL A 366 -12.81 6.61 6.20
N LEU A 367 -12.28 6.10 7.32
CA LEU A 367 -12.58 6.69 8.62
C LEU A 367 -11.98 8.10 8.69
N VAL A 368 -10.67 8.24 8.47
CA VAL A 368 -9.97 9.52 8.41
C VAL A 368 -8.67 9.37 7.62
N ARG A 369 -8.29 10.39 6.84
CA ARG A 369 -6.98 10.48 6.20
C ARG A 369 -6.27 11.73 6.70
N LYS A 370 -5.01 11.60 7.11
CA LYS A 370 -4.12 12.72 7.39
C LYS A 370 -2.95 12.68 6.42
N GLU A 371 -2.74 13.76 5.68
CA GLU A 371 -1.60 13.93 4.78
C GLU A 371 -1.02 15.32 5.00
N ASP A 372 0.30 15.38 5.29
CA ASP A 372 0.95 16.58 5.83
C ASP A 372 0.10 17.22 6.94
N ASP A 373 -0.33 18.47 6.77
CA ASP A 373 -1.17 19.25 7.69
C ASP A 373 -2.63 19.31 7.22
N THR A 374 -3.14 18.26 6.59
CA THR A 374 -4.55 18.20 6.16
C THR A 374 -5.19 16.91 6.63
N ILE A 375 -6.29 17.05 7.36
CA ILE A 375 -7.17 15.98 7.79
C ILE A 375 -8.37 15.97 6.85
N THR A 376 -8.75 14.80 6.37
CA THR A 376 -9.88 14.60 5.46
C THR A 376 -10.80 13.52 6.00
N LEU A 377 -12.09 13.84 6.08
CA LEU A 377 -13.19 12.91 6.28
C LEU A 377 -14.06 12.91 5.03
N ARG A 378 -14.54 11.73 4.65
CA ARG A 378 -15.36 11.57 3.44
C ARG A 378 -16.61 10.76 3.75
N PRO A 379 -17.58 11.34 4.47
CA PRO A 379 -18.81 10.65 4.85
C PRO A 379 -19.57 10.16 3.62
N ILE A 380 -20.12 8.96 3.72
CA ILE A 380 -20.95 8.33 2.70
C ILE A 380 -22.33 8.03 3.28
N ALA A 381 -23.39 8.53 2.64
CA ALA A 381 -24.76 8.17 2.96
C ALA A 381 -25.61 8.10 1.69
N GLY A 382 -26.81 7.54 1.81
CA GLY A 382 -27.70 7.35 0.68
C GLY A 382 -27.18 6.30 -0.29
N THR A 383 -28.04 5.37 -0.67
CA THR A 383 -27.64 4.29 -1.58
C THR A 383 -28.71 4.06 -2.63
N ARG A 384 -28.27 3.93 -3.88
CA ARG A 384 -29.07 3.34 -4.96
C ARG A 384 -28.24 2.32 -5.72
N VAL A 385 -28.91 1.29 -6.23
CA VAL A 385 -28.29 0.35 -7.18
C VAL A 385 -27.92 1.08 -8.47
N ARG A 386 -26.93 0.58 -9.21
CA ARG A 386 -26.61 1.12 -10.55
C ARG A 386 -27.73 0.79 -11.53
N GLY A 387 -28.04 1.75 -12.42
CA GLY A 387 -29.03 1.55 -13.48
C GLY A 387 -28.53 0.57 -14.54
N LYS A 388 -29.45 -0.15 -15.20
CA LYS A 388 -29.10 -1.09 -16.28
C LYS A 388 -28.74 -0.35 -17.57
N THR A 389 -29.21 0.88 -17.74
CA THR A 389 -28.86 1.78 -18.84
C THR A 389 -28.31 3.11 -18.32
N PRO A 390 -27.53 3.87 -19.12
CA PRO A 390 -27.05 5.20 -18.73
C PRO A 390 -28.16 6.17 -18.32
N GLU A 391 -29.33 6.08 -18.96
CA GLU A 391 -30.49 6.93 -18.68
C GLU A 391 -31.13 6.57 -17.34
N GLU A 392 -31.31 5.26 -17.07
CA GLU A 392 -31.80 4.78 -15.78
C GLU A 392 -30.83 5.15 -14.65
N ASP A 393 -29.52 5.00 -14.88
CA ASP A 393 -28.47 5.33 -13.93
C ASP A 393 -28.45 6.84 -13.59
N ALA A 394 -28.67 7.69 -14.59
CA ALA A 394 -28.81 9.13 -14.39
C ALA A 394 -30.11 9.50 -13.65
N ALA A 395 -31.22 8.79 -13.93
CA ALA A 395 -32.48 8.98 -13.23
C ALA A 395 -32.38 8.61 -11.75
N LEU A 396 -31.76 7.47 -11.42
CA LEU A 396 -31.53 7.02 -10.04
C LEU A 396 -30.61 7.99 -9.28
N ALA A 397 -29.55 8.49 -9.93
CA ALA A 397 -28.69 9.51 -9.32
C ALA A 397 -29.46 10.80 -9.01
N LYS A 398 -30.34 11.23 -9.93
CA LYS A 398 -31.20 12.39 -9.71
C LYS A 398 -32.24 12.14 -8.62
N GLU A 399 -32.85 10.97 -8.57
CA GLU A 399 -33.79 10.58 -7.50
C GLU A 399 -33.10 10.65 -6.14
N LEU A 400 -31.91 10.04 -6.00
CA LEU A 400 -31.15 10.02 -4.76
C LEU A 400 -30.81 11.43 -4.26
N LEU A 401 -30.37 12.32 -5.15
CA LEU A 401 -30.09 13.73 -4.81
C LEU A 401 -31.34 14.57 -4.50
N ASN A 402 -32.54 14.05 -4.75
CA ASN A 402 -33.79 14.72 -4.41
C ASN A 402 -34.57 14.00 -3.31
N ASP A 403 -34.04 12.93 -2.72
CA ASP A 403 -34.68 12.20 -1.63
C ASP A 403 -34.45 12.97 -0.32
N PRO A 404 -35.50 13.60 0.26
CA PRO A 404 -35.36 14.44 1.44
C PRO A 404 -34.89 13.66 2.67
N LYS A 405 -35.13 12.35 2.73
CA LYS A 405 -34.66 11.51 3.83
C LYS A 405 -33.15 11.32 3.74
N GLU A 406 -32.67 10.90 2.57
CA GLU A 406 -31.25 10.61 2.33
C GLU A 406 -30.39 11.87 2.48
N LEU A 407 -30.90 13.02 1.99
CA LEU A 407 -30.23 14.32 2.17
C LEU A 407 -30.13 14.72 3.65
N ALA A 408 -31.18 14.48 4.45
CA ALA A 408 -31.17 14.81 5.87
C ALA A 408 -30.20 13.91 6.67
N GLU A 409 -30.19 12.60 6.38
CA GLU A 409 -29.23 11.66 6.98
C GLU A 409 -27.79 12.04 6.60
N HIS A 410 -27.54 12.39 5.33
CA HIS A 410 -26.21 12.79 4.87
C HIS A 410 -25.73 14.11 5.50
N LEU A 411 -26.61 15.11 5.60
CA LEU A 411 -26.28 16.39 6.23
C LEU A 411 -25.85 16.21 7.70
N MET A 412 -26.54 15.32 8.43
CA MET A 412 -26.16 14.98 9.80
C MET A 412 -24.74 14.40 9.88
N LEU A 413 -24.33 13.55 8.93
CA LEU A 413 -22.97 13.00 8.88
C LEU A 413 -21.92 14.05 8.49
N ILE A 414 -22.25 14.99 7.60
CA ILE A 414 -21.38 16.14 7.30
C ILE A 414 -21.14 16.95 8.58
N ASP A 415 -22.19 17.28 9.32
CA ASP A 415 -22.08 18.05 10.55
C ASP A 415 -21.30 17.29 11.63
N LEU A 416 -21.49 15.97 11.74
CA LEU A 416 -20.66 15.13 12.61
C LEU A 416 -19.18 15.20 12.19
N GLY A 417 -18.88 15.03 10.91
CA GLY A 417 -17.51 15.11 10.40
C GLY A 417 -16.86 16.48 10.61
N ARG A 418 -17.61 17.57 10.45
CA ARG A 418 -17.15 18.94 10.75
C ARG A 418 -16.86 19.12 12.24
N ASN A 419 -17.71 18.59 13.10
CA ASN A 419 -17.50 18.62 14.54
C ASN A 419 -16.25 17.81 14.93
N ASP A 420 -16.07 16.62 14.38
CA ASP A 420 -14.95 15.75 14.68
C ASP A 420 -13.61 16.35 14.23
N ILE A 421 -13.53 16.85 12.99
CA ILE A 421 -12.34 17.58 12.51
C ILE A 421 -12.13 18.85 13.35
N GLY A 422 -13.19 19.59 13.66
CA GLY A 422 -13.12 20.84 14.42
C GLY A 422 -12.54 20.70 15.83
N ARG A 423 -12.53 19.49 16.41
CA ARG A 423 -11.89 19.21 17.71
C ARG A 423 -10.36 19.23 17.64
N VAL A 424 -9.78 18.99 16.48
CA VAL A 424 -8.33 18.80 16.30
C VAL A 424 -7.70 19.75 15.27
N ALA A 425 -8.50 20.38 14.41
CA ALA A 425 -8.04 21.31 13.39
C ALA A 425 -7.91 22.75 13.92
N GLN A 426 -7.10 23.56 13.24
CA GLN A 426 -7.00 24.99 13.49
C GLN A 426 -8.36 25.67 13.25
N ILE A 427 -8.75 26.57 14.18
CA ILE A 427 -9.99 27.35 14.09
C ILE A 427 -10.08 28.06 12.73
N GLY A 428 -11.23 27.88 12.06
CA GLY A 428 -11.51 28.51 10.76
C GLY A 428 -10.92 27.80 9.55
N THR A 429 -10.28 26.63 9.72
CA THR A 429 -9.73 25.85 8.59
C THR A 429 -10.63 24.70 8.14
N VAL A 430 -11.69 24.40 8.90
CA VAL A 430 -12.64 23.33 8.55
C VAL A 430 -13.53 23.79 7.40
N ASP A 431 -13.42 23.10 6.27
CA ASP A 431 -14.12 23.43 5.03
C ASP A 431 -14.80 22.21 4.40
N LEU A 432 -15.89 22.45 3.67
CA LEU A 432 -16.63 21.44 2.92
C LEU A 432 -16.23 21.58 1.44
N VAL A 433 -15.34 20.69 0.98
CA VAL A 433 -14.72 20.81 -0.35
C VAL A 433 -15.61 20.21 -1.45
N ASP A 434 -16.20 19.04 -1.17
CA ASP A 434 -17.22 18.41 -2.02
C ASP A 434 -18.52 18.31 -1.22
N GLU A 435 -19.63 18.79 -1.77
CA GLU A 435 -20.95 18.76 -1.14
C GLU A 435 -21.94 17.93 -1.95
N MET A 436 -22.51 16.91 -1.32
CA MET A 436 -23.58 16.05 -1.84
C MET A 436 -23.36 15.58 -3.29
N VAL A 437 -22.16 15.10 -3.60
CA VAL A 437 -21.82 14.61 -4.95
C VAL A 437 -22.16 13.12 -5.08
N ILE A 438 -22.56 12.71 -6.29
CA ILE A 438 -22.80 11.28 -6.57
C ILE A 438 -21.48 10.60 -6.92
N GLU A 439 -21.10 9.62 -6.11
CA GLU A 439 -19.99 8.72 -6.40
C GLU A 439 -20.52 7.36 -6.85
N LYS A 440 -20.00 6.87 -7.98
CA LYS A 440 -20.46 5.63 -8.61
C LYS A 440 -19.45 4.52 -8.39
N TYR A 441 -19.90 3.43 -7.77
CA TYR A 441 -19.16 2.19 -7.61
C TYR A 441 -19.68 1.14 -8.61
N SER A 442 -19.10 -0.07 -8.55
CA SER A 442 -19.43 -1.15 -9.49
C SER A 442 -20.91 -1.52 -9.49
N HIS A 443 -21.53 -1.62 -8.30
CA HIS A 443 -22.90 -2.11 -8.12
C HIS A 443 -23.87 -1.09 -7.52
N VAL A 444 -23.34 -0.05 -6.87
CA VAL A 444 -24.12 0.98 -6.18
C VAL A 444 -23.59 2.39 -6.46
N MET A 445 -24.37 3.40 -6.13
CA MET A 445 -23.95 4.80 -6.06
C MET A 445 -24.34 5.40 -4.70
N HIS A 446 -23.57 6.36 -4.23
CA HIS A 446 -23.76 7.01 -2.95
C HIS A 446 -23.72 8.54 -3.05
N ILE A 447 -24.34 9.21 -2.07
CA ILE A 447 -24.08 10.62 -1.79
C ILE A 447 -22.79 10.69 -0.98
N VAL A 448 -21.85 11.50 -1.44
CA VAL A 448 -20.55 11.67 -0.81
C VAL A 448 -20.30 13.15 -0.56
N SER A 449 -19.61 13.46 0.53
CA SER A 449 -19.09 14.79 0.78
C SER A 449 -17.69 14.70 1.34
N GLU A 450 -16.90 15.75 1.18
CA GLU A 450 -15.51 15.79 1.66
C GLU A 450 -15.33 16.97 2.59
N VAL A 451 -15.06 16.67 3.87
CA VAL A 451 -14.75 17.66 4.89
C VAL A 451 -13.24 17.65 5.12
N GLN A 452 -12.62 18.81 5.07
CA GLN A 452 -11.19 18.97 5.31
C GLN A 452 -10.92 19.95 6.45
N GLY A 453 -9.80 19.81 7.13
CA GLY A 453 -9.28 20.77 8.10
C GLY A 453 -7.75 20.70 8.18
N LYS A 454 -7.12 21.72 8.75
CA LYS A 454 -5.65 21.78 8.92
C LYS A 454 -5.21 21.52 10.35
#